data_AF-A0A3D8I048-F1
#
_entry.id   AF-A0A3D8I048-F1
#
_cell.length_a   1.000
_cell.length_b   1.000
_cell.length_c   1.000
_cell.angle_alpha   90.00
_cell.angle_beta   90.00
_cell.angle_gamma   90.00
#
_symmetry.space_group_name_H-M   'P 1'
#
loop_
_entity.id
_entity.type
_entity.pdbx_description
1 polymer ?
#
loop_
_entity_poly.entity_id
_entity_poly.type
_entity_poly.pdbx_seq_one_letter_code
_entity_poly.pdbx_strand_id
1 'polypeptide(L)'
;MLFAFNHPTSVSEFNNYKKNIILSTIEQLKIIKKDSDDFEIIKNIKDTKAYLPKNILNRFDIGNIDIGYKTIEYYKERANGDFIIDENSPYAKYFLSIKNIIKKNNESSN
;
A
#
# COMPACT_ATOMS: atom_id res chain seq x y z
N MET A 1 3.83 -11.54 10.70
CA MET A 1 2.63 -11.04 10.01
C MET A 1 3.04 -10.44 8.67
N LEU A 2 2.28 -10.72 7.61
CA LEU A 2 2.55 -10.18 6.28
C LEU A 2 1.43 -9.23 5.86
N PHE A 3 1.79 -8.04 5.38
CA PHE A 3 0.87 -7.04 4.85
C PHE A 3 1.02 -6.98 3.33
N ALA A 4 -0.07 -7.22 2.61
CA ALA A 4 -0.11 -7.06 1.17
C ALA A 4 -0.52 -5.61 0.82
N PHE A 5 0.25 -4.95 -0.03
CA PHE A 5 -0.10 -3.64 -0.60
C PHE A 5 -0.27 -3.75 -2.10
N ASN A 6 -0.87 -2.73 -2.72
CA ASN A 6 -1.06 -2.62 -4.16
C ASN A 6 -0.07 -1.68 -4.86
N HIS A 7 0.88 -1.10 -4.12
CA HIS A 7 1.86 -0.18 -4.68
C HIS A 7 3.26 -0.37 -4.05
N PRO A 8 4.36 -0.36 -4.84
CA PRO A 8 5.72 -0.51 -4.33
C PRO A 8 6.10 0.56 -3.28
N THR A 9 5.71 1.82 -3.50
CA THR A 9 6.00 2.92 -2.55
C THR A 9 5.39 2.63 -1.17
N SER A 10 4.16 2.12 -1.11
CA SER A 10 3.50 1.77 0.16
C SER A 10 4.21 0.60 0.86
N VAL A 11 4.73 -0.38 0.10
CA VAL A 11 5.55 -1.46 0.65
C VAL A 11 6.84 -0.91 1.25
N SER A 12 7.54 -0.04 0.52
CA SER A 12 8.78 0.59 0.97
C SER A 12 8.56 1.45 2.23
N GLU A 13 7.55 2.32 2.19
CA GLU A 13 7.18 3.19 3.31
C GLU A 13 6.83 2.36 4.56
N PHE A 14 6.05 1.28 4.40
CA PHE A 14 5.71 0.41 5.51
C PHE A 14 6.96 -0.21 6.13
N ASN A 15 7.79 -0.85 5.30
CA ASN A 15 8.96 -1.58 5.78
C ASN A 15 10.01 -0.67 6.42
N ASN A 16 10.16 0.56 5.92
CA ASN A 16 11.17 1.51 6.40
C ASN A 16 10.71 2.32 7.63
N TYR A 17 9.43 2.70 7.69
CA TYR A 17 8.98 3.69 8.68
C TYR A 17 7.84 3.19 9.60
N LYS A 18 6.96 2.31 9.13
CA LYS A 18 5.73 1.94 9.87
C LYS A 18 5.82 0.58 10.58
N LYS A 19 6.74 -0.30 10.16
CA LYS A 19 6.96 -1.64 10.73
C LYS A 19 7.08 -1.64 12.26
N ASN A 20 7.90 -0.75 12.81
CA ASN A 20 8.15 -0.70 14.25
C ASN A 20 6.93 -0.22 15.04
N ILE A 21 6.14 0.68 14.45
CA ILE A 21 4.88 1.16 15.05
C ILE A 21 3.91 -0.01 15.18
N ILE A 22 3.72 -0.79 14.11
CA ILE A 22 2.84 -1.96 14.12
C ILE A 22 3.30 -3.02 15.13
N LEU A 23 4.61 -3.29 15.20
CA LEU A 23 5.15 -4.23 16.20
C LEU A 23 4.85 -3.75 17.63
N SER A 24 5.07 -2.47 17.92
CA SER A 24 4.73 -1.89 19.23
C SER A 24 3.24 -2.04 19.55
N THR A 25 2.36 -1.78 18.57
CA THR A 25 0.92 -1.99 18.75
C THR A 25 0.58 -3.44 19.04
N ILE A 26 1.20 -4.41 18.37
CA ILE A 26 0.99 -5.85 18.61
C ILE A 26 1.43 -6.23 20.03
N GLU A 27 2.57 -5.71 20.51
CA GLU A 27 3.02 -5.97 21.88
C GLU A 27 2.05 -5.40 22.92
N GLN A 28 1.50 -4.20 22.70
CA GLN A 28 0.46 -3.65 23.57
C GLN A 28 -0.82 -4.48 23.56
N LEU A 29 -1.24 -4.97 22.38
CA LEU A 29 -2.41 -5.82 22.24
C LEU A 29 -2.23 -7.16 22.98
N LYS A 30 -1.03 -7.77 22.94
CA LYS A 30 -0.73 -8.98 23.71
C LYS A 30 -0.95 -8.80 25.22
N ILE A 31 -0.68 -7.61 25.74
CA ILE A 31 -0.92 -7.28 27.16
C ILE A 31 -2.41 -7.13 27.43
N ILE A 32 -3.10 -6.33 26.61
CA ILE A 32 -4.53 -6.00 26.80
C ILE A 32 -5.43 -7.23 26.60
N LYS A 33 -5.08 -8.10 25.66
CA LYS A 33 -5.87 -9.24 25.24
C LYS A 33 -5.44 -10.57 25.84
N LYS A 34 -4.52 -10.57 26.81
CA LYS A 34 -3.89 -11.78 27.37
C LYS A 34 -4.87 -12.92 27.73
N ASP A 35 -6.06 -12.56 28.21
CA ASP A 35 -7.07 -13.52 28.67
C ASP A 35 -8.22 -13.75 27.67
N SER A 36 -8.05 -13.34 26.39
CA SER A 36 -9.03 -13.57 25.32
C SER A 36 -8.50 -14.50 24.23
N ASP A 37 -9.42 -15.10 23.47
CA ASP A 37 -9.09 -15.97 22.34
C ASP A 37 -8.20 -15.28 21.29
N ASP A 38 -8.32 -13.94 21.18
CA ASP A 38 -7.46 -13.12 20.30
C ASP A 38 -5.96 -13.27 20.63
N PHE A 39 -5.60 -13.53 21.90
CA PHE A 39 -4.21 -13.69 22.31
C PHE A 39 -3.53 -14.84 21.58
N GLU A 40 -4.22 -15.98 21.43
CA GLU A 40 -3.68 -17.15 20.75
C GLU A 40 -3.30 -16.85 19.29
N ILE A 41 -4.04 -15.94 18.64
CA ILE A 41 -3.79 -15.51 17.27
C ILE A 41 -2.53 -14.63 17.19
N ILE A 42 -2.30 -13.75 18.18
CA ILE A 42 -1.24 -12.73 18.11
C ILE A 42 0.03 -13.08 18.88
N LYS A 43 -0.01 -14.01 19.84
CA LYS A 43 1.09 -14.29 20.78
C LYS A 43 2.41 -14.63 20.09
N ASN A 44 2.34 -15.31 18.95
CA ASN A 44 3.51 -15.79 18.21
C ASN A 44 4.01 -14.80 17.14
N ILE A 45 3.33 -13.67 16.95
CA ILE A 45 3.78 -12.65 15.99
C ILE A 45 5.00 -11.94 16.57
N LYS A 46 6.17 -12.18 15.96
CA LYS A 46 7.45 -11.55 16.35
C LYS A 46 7.95 -10.53 15.34
N ASP A 47 7.47 -10.60 14.12
CA ASP A 47 7.91 -9.71 13.03
C ASP A 47 6.76 -9.34 12.11
N THR A 48 6.89 -8.19 11.44
CA THR A 48 6.00 -7.76 10.37
C THR A 48 6.77 -7.35 9.12
N LYS A 49 6.18 -7.59 7.95
CA LYS A 49 6.74 -7.17 6.67
C LYS A 49 5.62 -6.87 5.68
N ALA A 50 5.82 -5.85 4.86
CA ALA A 50 4.99 -5.56 3.71
C ALA A 50 5.55 -6.20 2.44
N TYR A 51 4.66 -6.64 1.55
CA TYR A 51 5.02 -7.14 0.23
C TYR A 51 4.01 -6.68 -0.83
N LEU A 52 4.43 -6.76 -2.09
CA LEU A 52 3.58 -6.55 -3.25
C LEU A 52 3.26 -7.92 -3.87
N PRO A 53 1.98 -8.32 -3.96
CA PRO A 53 1.59 -9.55 -4.63
C PRO A 53 2.02 -9.58 -6.11
N LYS A 54 2.45 -10.75 -6.59
CA LYS A 54 3.01 -10.94 -7.95
C LYS A 54 2.04 -10.55 -9.07
N ASN A 55 0.75 -10.77 -8.87
CA ASN A 55 -0.30 -10.36 -9.81
C ASN A 55 -0.42 -8.83 -9.96
N ILE A 56 0.03 -8.06 -8.96
CA ILE A 56 0.07 -6.60 -9.03
C ILE A 56 1.38 -6.13 -9.66
N LEU A 57 2.51 -6.79 -9.38
CA LEU A 57 3.79 -6.55 -10.08
C LEU A 57 3.63 -6.66 -11.60
N ASN A 58 2.88 -7.64 -12.09
CA ASN A 58 2.61 -7.82 -13.52
C ASN A 58 1.80 -6.69 -14.18
N ARG A 59 1.19 -5.79 -13.39
CA ARG A 59 0.45 -4.62 -13.89
C ARG A 59 1.32 -3.36 -13.95
N PHE A 60 2.53 -3.41 -13.41
CA PHE A 60 3.50 -2.33 -13.51
C PHE A 60 4.49 -2.64 -14.64
N ASP A 61 4.66 -1.71 -15.57
CA ASP A 61 5.71 -1.81 -16.59
C ASP A 61 7.08 -1.65 -15.90
N ILE A 62 7.80 -2.76 -15.72
CA ILE A 62 9.18 -2.76 -15.22
C ILE A 62 10.07 -2.34 -16.39
N GLY A 63 10.70 -1.17 -16.28
CA GLY A 63 11.71 -0.70 -17.22
C GLY A 63 13.09 -1.21 -16.81
N ASN A 64 13.90 -1.59 -17.79
CA ASN A 64 15.31 -1.94 -17.58
C ASN A 64 16.19 -0.81 -18.12
N ILE A 65 17.03 -0.22 -17.27
CA ILE A 65 18.08 0.71 -17.71
C ILE A 65 19.38 -0.07 -17.64
N ASP A 66 20.07 -0.14 -18.77
CA ASP A 66 21.37 -0.74 -18.88
C ASP A 66 22.44 0.35 -18.72
N ILE A 67 23.29 0.21 -17.69
CA ILE A 67 24.41 1.14 -17.41
C ILE A 67 25.77 0.48 -17.70
N GLY A 68 25.82 -0.33 -18.76
CA GLY A 68 27.06 -0.90 -19.33
C GLY A 68 27.66 -2.09 -18.57
N TYR A 69 27.48 -2.20 -17.25
CA TYR A 69 28.04 -3.30 -16.44
C TYR A 69 27.05 -3.94 -15.45
N LYS A 70 25.87 -3.34 -15.29
CA LYS A 70 24.78 -3.84 -14.46
C LYS A 70 23.45 -3.39 -15.07
N THR A 71 22.50 -4.30 -15.16
CA THR A 71 21.11 -3.93 -15.39
C THR A 71 20.51 -3.50 -14.05
N ILE A 72 20.02 -2.27 -13.98
CA ILE A 72 19.26 -1.81 -12.82
C ILE A 72 17.78 -1.85 -13.20
N GLU A 73 17.01 -2.65 -12.49
CA GLU A 73 15.55 -2.61 -12.54
C GLU A 73 15.09 -1.32 -11.85
N TYR A 74 14.42 -0.45 -12.59
CA TYR A 74 13.90 0.81 -12.05
C TYR A 74 12.41 0.94 -12.35
N TYR A 75 11.69 1.46 -11.37
CA TYR A 75 10.27 1.72 -11.48
C TYR A 75 10.05 3.08 -12.17
N LYS A 76 9.35 3.09 -13.31
CA LYS A 76 8.83 4.33 -13.89
C LYS A 76 7.38 4.49 -13.41
N GLU A 77 7.19 5.37 -12.44
CA GLU A 77 5.88 5.71 -11.89
C GLU A 77 4.94 6.15 -13.02
N ARG A 78 3.95 5.31 -13.36
CA ARG A 78 2.82 5.70 -14.20
C ARG A 78 1.68 6.10 -13.28
N ALA A 79 1.75 7.31 -12.74
CA ALA A 79 0.60 7.91 -12.08
C ALA A 79 -0.50 8.19 -13.13
N ASN A 80 -1.28 7.17 -13.49
CA ASN A 80 -2.51 7.26 -14.29
C ASN A 80 -3.47 6.12 -13.87
N GLY A 81 -3.71 5.98 -12.57
CA GLY A 81 -4.76 5.09 -12.09
C GLY A 81 -6.12 5.71 -12.39
N ASP A 82 -6.84 5.17 -13.38
CA ASP A 82 -8.23 5.57 -13.60
C ASP A 82 -9.14 4.99 -12.52
N PHE A 83 -9.73 5.90 -11.77
CA PHE A 83 -10.66 5.63 -10.69
C PHE A 83 -12.08 5.44 -11.29
N ILE A 84 -12.59 4.20 -11.23
CA ILE A 84 -13.93 3.81 -11.69
C ILE A 84 -14.74 3.34 -10.48
N ILE A 85 -15.95 3.88 -10.31
CA ILE A 85 -16.92 3.46 -9.28
C ILE A 85 -18.21 3.01 -9.98
N ASP A 86 -18.85 1.97 -9.45
CA ASP A 86 -20.18 1.53 -9.89
C ASP A 86 -21.21 2.65 -9.65
N GLU A 87 -22.05 2.94 -10.65
CA GLU A 87 -23.09 3.98 -10.59
C GLU A 87 -24.15 3.69 -9.51
N ASN A 88 -24.36 2.42 -9.17
CA ASN A 88 -25.29 2.01 -8.11
C ASN A 88 -24.67 2.04 -6.72
N SER A 89 -23.39 2.40 -6.60
CA SER A 89 -22.73 2.50 -5.31
C SER A 89 -23.33 3.65 -4.48
N PRO A 90 -23.66 3.43 -3.20
CA PRO A 90 -24.09 4.50 -2.31
C PRO A 90 -23.03 5.60 -2.13
N TYR A 91 -21.79 5.34 -2.57
CA TYR A 91 -20.66 6.27 -2.49
C TYR A 91 -20.32 6.96 -3.82
N ALA A 92 -21.04 6.67 -4.92
CA ALA A 92 -20.77 7.21 -6.26
C ALA A 92 -20.67 8.75 -6.29
N LYS A 93 -21.59 9.44 -5.60
CA LYS A 93 -21.62 10.91 -5.52
C LYS A 93 -20.38 11.51 -4.84
N TYR A 94 -19.92 10.91 -3.75
CA TYR A 94 -18.74 11.38 -3.02
C TYR A 94 -17.47 11.15 -3.84
N PHE A 95 -17.40 10.01 -4.51
CA PHE A 95 -16.28 9.66 -5.38
C PHE A 95 -16.14 10.62 -6.57
N LEU A 96 -17.25 10.95 -7.25
CA LEU A 96 -17.27 11.94 -8.33
C LEU A 96 -16.86 13.34 -7.84
N SER A 97 -17.22 13.70 -6.61
CA SER A 97 -16.85 14.98 -6.00
C SER A 97 -15.34 15.05 -5.76
N ILE A 98 -14.73 13.99 -5.23
CA ILE A 98 -13.28 13.88 -5.04
C ILE A 98 -12.55 13.91 -6.39
N LYS A 99 -13.03 13.14 -7.39
CA LYS A 99 -12.48 13.13 -8.75
C LYS A 99 -12.44 14.53 -9.38
N ASN A 100 -13.51 15.31 -9.21
CA ASN A 100 -13.58 16.68 -9.72
C ASN A 100 -12.65 17.65 -8.99
N ILE A 101 -12.46 17.51 -7.68
CA ILE A 101 -11.50 18.34 -6.91
C ILE A 101 -10.07 18.10 -7.41
N ILE A 102 -9.70 16.82 -7.57
CA ILE A 102 -8.37 16.44 -8.08
C ILE A 102 -8.16 16.99 -9.50
N LYS A 103 -9.16 16.86 -10.38
CA LYS A 103 -9.08 17.37 -11.75
C LYS A 103 -8.89 18.89 -11.79
N LYS A 104 -9.66 19.64 -10.98
CA LYS A 104 -9.55 21.10 -10.91
C LYS A 104 -8.21 21.58 -10.37
N ASN A 105 -7.66 20.92 -9.35
CA ASN A 105 -6.35 21.29 -8.80
C ASN A 105 -5.21 21.11 -9.83
N ASN A 106 -5.33 20.11 -10.70
CA ASN A 106 -4.37 19.90 -11.78
C ASN A 106 -4.55 20.91 -12.93
N GLU A 107 -5.76 21.41 -13.17
CA GLU A 107 -6.03 22.46 -14.17
C GLU A 107 -5.58 23.86 -13.70
N SER A 108 -5.66 24.15 -12.39
CA SER A 108 -5.21 25.43 -11.81
C SER A 108 -3.70 25.55 -11.58
N SER A 109 -2.94 24.51 -11.94
CA SER A 109 -1.48 24.45 -11.79
C SER A 109 -0.73 24.66 -13.12
N ASN A 110 -1.44 25.06 -14.18
CA ASN A 110 -0.91 25.50 -15.47
C ASN A 110 -1.25 26.98 -15.69
#